data_AF-A0A2N5ADV1-F1
#
_entry.id   AF-A0A2N5ADV1-F1
#
_cell.length_a   1.000
_cell.length_b   1.000
_cell.length_c   1.000
_cell.angle_alpha   90.00
_cell.angle_beta   90.00
_cell.angle_gamma   90.00
#
_symmetry.space_group_name_H-M   'P 1'
#
loop_
_entity.id
_entity.type
_entity.pdbx_description
1 polymer ?
#
loop_
_entity_poly.entity_id
_entity_poly.type
_entity_poly.pdbx_seq_one_letter_code
_entity_poly.pdbx_strand_id
1 'polypeptide(L)'
;IKKILIASGVRYDIAVEDPRYIKELATHHVGGYLKIAPEHTEEGPLSKMMKPGMGSYDRFKELFDTYSKQAGKEQYLIPYFISAHPGTRDEDMVNLALWLKKHRFRLDQVQNFYPSPLANSTTMYYTGKNPLGKIGYKSEEVVVPKGDKQRRLHKALLRYHDPANWPLIRQALEAMGKKHLIGSRRDCLVPAPTLDEMREARRQNRHTRPALTKHTPIVHQRSNGETTAKKPVKRGKVAGR
;
A
#
# COMPACT_ATOMS: atom_id res chain seq x y z
N ILE A 1 -16.68 -16.13 -37.08
CA ILE A 1 -15.57 -15.84 -36.11
C ILE A 1 -14.48 -16.89 -36.34
N LYS A 2 -13.20 -16.50 -36.54
CA LYS A 2 -12.10 -17.45 -36.83
C LYS A 2 -11.15 -17.71 -35.65
N LYS A 3 -11.13 -16.85 -34.63
CA LYS A 3 -10.31 -16.98 -33.42
C LYS A 3 -10.95 -16.18 -32.29
N ILE A 4 -10.90 -16.72 -31.07
CA ILE A 4 -11.34 -16.05 -29.84
C ILE A 4 -10.11 -15.85 -28.96
N LEU A 5 -9.88 -14.61 -28.54
CA LEU A 5 -8.79 -14.25 -27.63
C LEU A 5 -9.35 -13.88 -26.26
N ILE A 6 -8.70 -14.40 -25.20
CA ILE A 6 -9.06 -14.12 -23.82
C ILE A 6 -7.86 -13.42 -23.16
N ALA A 7 -8.09 -12.19 -22.72
CA ALA A 7 -7.08 -11.37 -22.04
C ALA A 7 -7.38 -11.13 -20.55
N SER A 8 -8.59 -11.47 -20.09
CA SER A 8 -9.06 -11.27 -18.72
C SER A 8 -10.34 -12.07 -18.44
N GLY A 9 -10.81 -12.05 -17.19
CA GLY A 9 -12.13 -12.59 -16.82
C GLY A 9 -12.14 -14.08 -16.48
N VAL A 10 -10.96 -14.70 -16.35
CA VAL A 10 -10.84 -16.10 -15.94
C VAL A 10 -10.91 -16.22 -14.43
N ARG A 11 -11.87 -16.99 -13.92
CA ARG A 11 -11.91 -17.46 -12.52
C ARG A 11 -10.86 -18.56 -12.35
N TYR A 12 -9.63 -18.14 -12.07
CA TYR A 12 -8.47 -19.04 -11.95
C TYR A 12 -8.68 -20.12 -10.89
N ASP A 13 -9.44 -19.81 -9.84
CA ASP A 13 -9.82 -20.71 -8.76
C ASP A 13 -10.64 -21.92 -9.24
N ILE A 14 -11.47 -21.74 -10.27
CA ILE A 14 -12.23 -22.84 -10.88
C ILE A 14 -11.41 -23.47 -12.01
N ALA A 15 -10.64 -22.66 -12.74
CA ALA A 15 -9.84 -23.14 -13.85
C ALA A 15 -8.81 -24.20 -13.44
N VAL A 16 -8.26 -24.12 -12.22
CA VAL A 16 -7.30 -25.11 -11.70
C VAL A 16 -7.88 -26.52 -11.52
N GLU A 17 -9.21 -26.64 -11.44
CA GLU A 17 -9.90 -27.93 -11.32
C GLU A 17 -9.90 -28.71 -12.64
N ASP A 18 -9.71 -28.04 -13.78
CA ASP A 18 -9.60 -28.69 -15.10
C ASP A 18 -8.30 -28.26 -15.83
N PRO A 19 -7.20 -29.01 -15.68
CA PRO A 19 -5.95 -28.74 -16.41
C PRO A 19 -6.12 -28.71 -17.94
N ARG A 20 -7.12 -29.41 -18.50
CA ARG A 20 -7.40 -29.39 -19.94
C ARG A 20 -7.88 -28.02 -20.38
N TYR A 21 -8.69 -27.35 -19.55
CA TYR A 21 -9.14 -25.98 -19.78
C TYR A 21 -7.96 -25.00 -19.82
N ILE A 22 -7.02 -25.10 -18.87
CA ILE A 22 -5.83 -24.22 -18.84
C ILE A 22 -4.93 -24.49 -20.05
N LYS A 23 -4.78 -25.76 -20.46
CA LYS A 23 -4.04 -26.12 -21.68
C LYS A 23 -4.65 -25.50 -22.92
N GLU A 24 -5.96 -25.61 -23.10
CA GLU A 24 -6.70 -24.99 -24.22
C GLU A 24 -6.52 -23.46 -24.20
N LEU A 25 -6.70 -22.85 -23.03
CA LEU A 25 -6.56 -21.41 -22.81
C LEU A 25 -5.18 -20.89 -23.25
N ALA A 26 -4.10 -21.50 -22.76
CA ALA A 26 -2.73 -21.12 -23.11
C ALA A 26 -2.42 -21.38 -24.60
N THR A 27 -2.83 -22.54 -25.12
CA THR A 27 -2.50 -22.98 -26.48
C THR A 27 -3.25 -22.20 -27.56
N HIS A 28 -4.51 -21.81 -27.32
CA HIS A 28 -5.34 -21.26 -28.39
C HIS A 28 -5.84 -19.82 -28.13
N HIS A 29 -6.09 -19.45 -26.87
CA HIS A 29 -6.87 -18.25 -26.56
C HIS A 29 -6.05 -17.10 -25.96
N VAL A 30 -4.91 -17.37 -25.34
CA VAL A 30 -4.03 -16.30 -24.86
C VAL A 30 -3.03 -15.91 -25.94
N GLY A 31 -2.95 -14.62 -26.23
CA GLY A 31 -2.01 -14.05 -27.20
C GLY A 31 -0.64 -13.71 -26.62
N GLY A 32 -0.59 -13.35 -25.33
CA GLY A 32 0.63 -12.97 -24.62
C GLY A 32 0.32 -12.74 -23.15
N TYR A 33 -0.46 -11.71 -22.85
CA TYR A 33 -0.82 -11.37 -21.47
C TYR A 33 -2.20 -11.90 -21.09
N LEU A 34 -2.29 -12.48 -19.89
CA LEU A 34 -3.56 -12.84 -19.25
C LEU A 34 -3.67 -12.14 -17.90
N LYS A 35 -4.67 -11.26 -17.78
CA LYS A 35 -4.97 -10.57 -16.53
C LYS A 35 -5.75 -11.51 -15.60
N ILE A 36 -5.18 -11.77 -14.44
CA ILE A 36 -5.77 -12.59 -13.38
C ILE A 36 -5.85 -11.74 -12.11
N ALA A 37 -6.96 -11.78 -11.41
CA ALA A 37 -7.17 -10.96 -10.23
C ALA A 37 -7.18 -11.84 -8.96
N PRO A 38 -6.00 -12.07 -8.34
CA PRO A 38 -5.95 -12.62 -6.99
C PRO A 38 -6.56 -11.65 -5.96
N GLU A 39 -6.67 -10.36 -6.32
CA GLU A 39 -7.19 -9.26 -5.50
C GLU A 39 -6.31 -8.92 -4.30
N HIS A 40 -5.94 -9.90 -3.49
CA HIS A 40 -5.11 -9.74 -2.29
C HIS A 40 -4.35 -11.04 -1.96
N THR A 41 -3.37 -10.99 -1.05
CA THR A 41 -2.66 -12.19 -0.55
C THR A 41 -3.22 -12.70 0.77
N GLU A 42 -3.69 -11.77 1.60
CA GLU A 42 -4.13 -12.03 2.96
C GLU A 42 -5.61 -12.42 3.09
N GLU A 43 -5.90 -13.32 4.05
CA GLU A 43 -7.23 -13.87 4.29
C GLU A 43 -8.28 -12.82 4.71
N GLY A 44 -7.88 -11.81 5.48
CA GLY A 44 -8.78 -10.75 5.97
C GLY A 44 -9.65 -10.17 4.86
N PRO A 45 -9.06 -9.53 3.84
CA PRO A 45 -9.81 -9.04 2.67
C PRO A 45 -10.33 -10.16 1.75
N LEU A 46 -9.60 -11.25 1.53
CA LEU A 46 -10.02 -12.33 0.61
C LEU A 46 -11.32 -13.02 1.06
N SER A 47 -11.46 -13.26 2.36
CA SER A 47 -12.68 -13.84 2.95
C SER A 47 -13.92 -12.97 2.69
N LYS A 48 -13.75 -11.65 2.59
CA LYS A 48 -14.83 -10.69 2.30
C LYS A 48 -15.15 -10.60 0.80
N MET A 49 -14.18 -10.94 -0.04
CA MET A 49 -14.33 -11.02 -1.50
C MET A 49 -14.81 -12.40 -1.98
N MET A 50 -14.96 -13.39 -1.07
CA MET A 50 -15.23 -14.79 -1.42
C MET A 50 -14.19 -15.35 -2.40
N LYS A 51 -12.93 -14.95 -2.21
CA LYS A 51 -11.78 -15.40 -3.00
C LYS A 51 -10.96 -16.41 -2.19
N PRO A 52 -10.41 -17.45 -2.84
CA PRO A 52 -9.50 -18.35 -2.15
C PRO A 52 -8.17 -17.64 -1.88
N GLY A 53 -7.38 -18.24 -0.98
CA GLY A 53 -6.00 -17.83 -0.73
C GLY A 53 -5.09 -17.96 -1.95
N MET A 54 -3.85 -17.51 -1.80
CA MET A 54 -2.88 -17.42 -2.91
C MET A 54 -2.47 -18.78 -3.50
N GLY A 55 -2.72 -19.90 -2.81
CA GLY A 55 -2.40 -21.24 -3.31
C GLY A 55 -3.08 -21.59 -4.64
N SER A 56 -4.33 -21.17 -4.85
CA SER A 56 -5.02 -21.38 -6.14
C SER A 56 -4.38 -20.56 -7.27
N TYR A 57 -3.88 -19.36 -6.97
CA TYR A 57 -3.15 -18.55 -7.94
C TYR A 57 -1.82 -19.20 -8.32
N ASP A 58 -1.06 -19.68 -7.34
CA ASP A 58 0.25 -20.31 -7.57
C ASP A 58 0.10 -21.57 -8.44
N ARG A 59 -0.89 -22.42 -8.15
CA ARG A 59 -1.22 -23.60 -8.96
C ARG A 59 -1.65 -23.23 -10.38
N PHE A 60 -2.48 -22.19 -10.53
CA PHE A 60 -2.88 -21.71 -11.85
C PHE A 60 -1.67 -21.24 -12.65
N LYS A 61 -0.78 -20.47 -12.03
CA LYS A 61 0.45 -19.97 -12.67
C LYS A 61 1.34 -21.12 -13.12
N GLU A 62 1.56 -22.13 -12.28
CA GLU A 62 2.38 -23.29 -12.64
C GLU A 62 1.84 -24.02 -13.88
N LEU A 63 0.53 -24.30 -13.91
CA LEU A 63 -0.12 -24.95 -15.05
C LEU A 63 -0.06 -24.06 -16.30
N PHE A 64 -0.34 -22.77 -16.15
CA PHE A 64 -0.33 -21.82 -17.24
C PHE A 64 1.07 -21.70 -17.87
N ASP A 65 2.12 -21.52 -17.07
CA ASP A 65 3.51 -21.44 -17.54
C ASP A 65 3.93 -22.74 -18.23
N THR A 66 3.53 -23.89 -17.67
CA THR A 66 3.81 -25.21 -18.25
C THR A 66 3.22 -25.35 -19.65
N TYR A 67 1.93 -25.05 -19.80
CA TYR A 67 1.25 -25.16 -21.10
C TYR A 67 1.65 -24.06 -22.09
N SER A 68 1.98 -22.86 -21.62
CA SER A 68 2.55 -21.79 -22.45
C SER A 68 3.86 -22.23 -23.09
N LYS A 69 4.75 -22.84 -22.28
CA LYS A 69 6.02 -23.40 -22.76
C LYS A 69 5.82 -24.56 -23.73
N GLN A 70 4.88 -25.47 -23.46
CA GLN A 70 4.54 -26.57 -24.38
C GLN A 70 3.99 -26.06 -25.72
N ALA A 71 3.22 -24.96 -25.70
CA ALA A 71 2.71 -24.32 -26.90
C ALA A 71 3.76 -23.48 -27.64
N GLY A 72 5.00 -23.38 -27.12
CA GLY A 72 6.06 -22.56 -27.71
C GLY A 72 5.79 -21.06 -27.66
N LYS A 73 4.97 -20.60 -26.70
CA LYS A 73 4.57 -19.20 -26.59
C LYS A 73 5.22 -18.53 -25.38
N GLU A 74 5.56 -17.27 -25.57
CA GLU A 74 5.94 -16.37 -24.49
C GLU A 74 4.68 -15.68 -23.97
N GLN A 75 4.22 -16.09 -22.79
CA GLN A 75 2.99 -15.61 -22.17
C GLN A 75 3.23 -15.25 -20.70
N TYR A 76 2.47 -14.27 -20.20
CA TYR A 76 2.66 -13.69 -18.88
C TYR A 76 1.33 -13.44 -18.17
N LEU A 77 1.29 -13.78 -16.88
CA LEU A 77 0.19 -13.39 -16.01
C LEU A 77 0.40 -11.97 -15.48
N ILE A 78 -0.63 -11.13 -15.62
CA ILE A 78 -0.67 -9.80 -15.04
C ILE A 78 -1.62 -9.86 -13.83
N PRO A 79 -1.10 -9.84 -12.58
CA PRO A 79 -1.95 -9.85 -11.41
C PRO A 79 -2.61 -8.48 -11.20
N TYR A 80 -3.89 -8.48 -10.82
CA TYR A 80 -4.61 -7.29 -10.33
C TYR A 80 -4.81 -7.37 -8.82
N PHE A 81 -4.42 -6.31 -8.12
CA PHE A 81 -4.54 -6.18 -6.67
C PHE A 81 -5.36 -4.96 -6.29
N ILE A 82 -6.20 -5.11 -5.27
CA ILE A 82 -7.02 -4.05 -4.73
C ILE A 82 -6.45 -3.57 -3.39
N SER A 83 -6.45 -2.25 -3.19
CA SER A 83 -6.06 -1.63 -1.91
C SER A 83 -7.30 -1.11 -1.17
N ALA A 84 -7.22 -0.98 0.16
CA ALA A 84 -8.27 -0.36 0.97
C ALA A 84 -9.66 -1.04 0.88
N HIS A 85 -9.71 -2.34 0.60
CA HIS A 85 -10.96 -3.11 0.63
C HIS A 85 -11.47 -3.27 2.08
N PRO A 86 -12.78 -3.40 2.33
CA PRO A 86 -13.30 -3.81 3.63
C PRO A 86 -12.66 -5.11 4.12
N GLY A 87 -12.24 -5.15 5.38
CA GLY A 87 -11.47 -6.25 5.96
C GLY A 87 -9.96 -6.11 5.81
N THR A 88 -9.44 -5.12 5.08
CA THR A 88 -8.01 -4.86 4.95
C THR A 88 -7.47 -4.02 6.12
N ARG A 89 -6.44 -4.52 6.80
CA ARG A 89 -5.62 -3.80 7.78
C ARG A 89 -4.32 -3.29 7.15
N ASP A 90 -3.60 -2.44 7.89
CA ASP A 90 -2.32 -1.91 7.42
C ASP A 90 -1.26 -3.02 7.32
N GLU A 91 -1.30 -3.99 8.24
CA GLU A 91 -0.45 -5.18 8.21
C GLU A 91 -0.69 -6.01 6.95
N ASP A 92 -1.95 -6.14 6.52
CA ASP A 92 -2.29 -6.92 5.33
C ASP A 92 -1.66 -6.31 4.08
N MET A 93 -1.67 -4.97 3.99
CA MET A 93 -1.07 -4.24 2.89
C MET A 93 0.46 -4.29 2.91
N VAL A 94 1.08 -4.34 4.10
CA VAL A 94 2.52 -4.56 4.23
C VAL A 94 2.90 -5.95 3.73
N ASN A 95 2.15 -6.98 4.12
CA ASN A 95 2.39 -8.36 3.66
C ASN A 95 2.23 -8.48 2.14
N LEU A 96 1.18 -7.86 1.58
CA LEU A 96 0.98 -7.80 0.13
C LEU A 96 2.15 -7.09 -0.57
N ALA A 97 2.64 -5.97 -0.03
CA ALA A 97 3.79 -5.25 -0.58
C ALA A 97 5.08 -6.10 -0.55
N LEU A 98 5.30 -6.85 0.53
CA LEU A 98 6.41 -7.81 0.62
C LEU A 98 6.27 -8.95 -0.40
N TRP A 99 5.05 -9.47 -0.60
CA TRP A 99 4.76 -10.47 -1.62
C TRP A 99 5.07 -9.94 -3.02
N LEU A 100 4.64 -8.72 -3.35
CA LEU A 100 4.95 -8.06 -4.63
C LEU A 100 6.47 -7.95 -4.82
N LYS A 101 7.19 -7.51 -3.79
CA LYS A 101 8.66 -7.38 -3.83
C LYS A 101 9.36 -8.72 -4.03
N LYS A 102 8.92 -9.78 -3.34
CA LYS A 102 9.46 -11.14 -3.47
C LYS A 102 9.29 -11.67 -4.90
N HIS A 103 8.15 -11.40 -5.52
CA HIS A 103 7.81 -11.83 -6.89
C HIS A 103 8.22 -10.84 -7.97
N ARG A 104 8.94 -9.76 -7.60
CA ARG A 104 9.45 -8.73 -8.52
C ARG A 104 8.37 -7.99 -9.31
N PHE A 105 7.16 -7.90 -8.77
CA PHE A 105 6.10 -7.08 -9.36
C PHE A 105 6.28 -5.60 -9.00
N ARG A 106 6.25 -4.74 -10.02
CA ARG A 106 6.20 -3.28 -9.87
C ARG A 106 4.91 -2.79 -10.52
N LEU A 107 3.92 -2.46 -9.69
CA LEU A 107 2.62 -2.01 -10.16
C LEU A 107 2.64 -0.51 -10.43
N ASP A 108 2.34 -0.10 -11.65
CA ASP A 108 2.19 1.34 -11.98
C ASP A 108 0.77 1.83 -11.67
N GLN A 109 -0.23 1.03 -12.05
CA GLN A 109 -1.64 1.35 -11.88
C GLN A 109 -2.20 0.60 -10.68
N VAL A 110 -2.51 1.35 -9.62
CA VAL A 110 -3.11 0.80 -8.39
C VAL A 110 -4.40 1.54 -8.06
N GLN A 111 -5.45 0.79 -7.77
CA GLN A 111 -6.76 1.31 -7.45
C GLN A 111 -7.13 0.97 -6.00
N ASN A 112 -7.64 1.99 -5.30
CA ASN A 112 -8.33 1.78 -4.04
C ASN A 112 -9.73 1.23 -4.32
N PHE A 113 -10.22 0.40 -3.42
CA PHE A 113 -11.61 0.01 -3.39
C PHE A 113 -12.52 1.23 -3.44
N TYR A 114 -13.47 1.19 -4.37
CA TYR A 114 -14.50 2.19 -4.55
C TYR A 114 -15.85 1.52 -4.26
N PRO A 115 -16.67 2.07 -3.36
CA PRO A 115 -17.94 1.47 -2.97
C PRO A 115 -18.97 1.61 -4.10
N SER A 116 -18.99 0.65 -5.03
CA SER A 116 -19.98 0.58 -6.10
C SER A 116 -21.35 0.11 -5.57
N PRO A 117 -22.48 0.68 -6.05
CA PRO A 117 -23.80 0.22 -5.66
C PRO A 117 -24.00 -1.29 -5.91
N LEU A 118 -24.89 -1.91 -5.12
CA LEU A 118 -25.29 -3.32 -5.24
C LEU A 118 -24.17 -4.36 -5.02
N ALA A 119 -23.05 -3.97 -4.39
CA ALA A 119 -21.97 -4.89 -4.03
C ALA A 119 -21.94 -5.20 -2.52
N ASN A 120 -21.67 -6.46 -2.16
CA ASN A 120 -21.52 -6.88 -0.76
C ASN A 120 -20.41 -6.09 -0.04
N SER A 121 -19.28 -5.85 -0.71
CA SER A 121 -18.20 -5.01 -0.18
C SER A 121 -18.66 -3.58 0.11
N THR A 122 -19.60 -3.04 -0.66
CA THR A 122 -20.16 -1.71 -0.42
C THR A 122 -21.07 -1.71 0.81
N THR A 123 -21.86 -2.76 1.01
CA THR A 123 -22.61 -2.98 2.25
C THR A 123 -21.67 -3.02 3.45
N MET A 124 -20.56 -3.78 3.36
CA MET A 124 -19.54 -3.80 4.42
C MET A 124 -18.92 -2.42 4.63
N TYR A 125 -18.62 -1.69 3.55
CA TYR A 125 -18.03 -0.36 3.61
C TYR A 125 -18.92 0.60 4.41
N TYR A 126 -20.22 0.63 4.17
CA TYR A 126 -21.13 1.54 4.87
C TYR A 126 -21.50 1.07 6.27
N THR A 127 -21.80 -0.23 6.45
CA THR A 127 -22.34 -0.75 7.70
C THR A 127 -21.27 -1.20 8.70
N GLY A 128 -20.05 -1.49 8.25
CA GLY A 128 -19.03 -2.14 9.08
C GLY A 128 -19.38 -3.59 9.44
N LYS A 129 -20.40 -4.20 8.81
CA LYS A 129 -20.83 -5.58 9.08
C LYS A 129 -20.57 -6.48 7.89
N ASN A 130 -20.33 -7.76 8.15
CA ASN A 130 -20.15 -8.78 7.14
C ASN A 130 -21.50 -9.39 6.72
N PRO A 131 -22.08 -9.06 5.54
CA PRO A 131 -23.38 -9.57 5.10
C PRO A 131 -23.34 -11.02 4.59
N LEU A 132 -22.16 -11.66 4.53
CA LEU A 132 -22.05 -13.06 4.11
C LEU A 132 -22.57 -14.05 5.17
N GLY A 133 -22.73 -13.58 6.42
CA GLY A 133 -23.29 -14.36 7.52
C GLY A 133 -24.52 -13.69 8.14
N LYS A 134 -25.15 -14.37 9.10
CA LYS A 134 -26.28 -13.82 9.86
C LYS A 134 -25.81 -12.63 10.69
N ILE A 135 -26.46 -11.47 10.51
CA ILE A 135 -26.18 -10.26 11.28
C ILE A 135 -26.97 -10.28 12.60
N GLY A 136 -26.30 -9.94 13.69
CA GLY A 136 -26.87 -9.86 15.03
C GLY A 136 -25.89 -9.20 16.00
N TYR A 137 -26.20 -9.15 17.29
CA TYR A 137 -25.36 -8.46 18.29
C TYR A 137 -23.93 -9.01 18.40
N LYS A 138 -23.71 -10.29 18.05
CA LYS A 138 -22.41 -10.97 18.09
C LYS A 138 -21.74 -11.09 16.72
N SER A 139 -22.27 -10.45 15.67
CA SER A 139 -21.68 -10.52 14.33
C SER A 139 -20.34 -9.80 14.28
N GLU A 140 -19.43 -10.31 13.46
CA GLU A 140 -18.14 -9.69 13.15
C GLU A 140 -18.26 -8.20 12.79
N GLU A 141 -17.41 -7.38 13.39
CA GLU A 141 -17.14 -6.00 12.96
C GLU A 141 -16.04 -6.01 11.89
N VAL A 142 -16.37 -5.49 10.71
CA VAL A 142 -15.46 -5.40 9.58
C VAL A 142 -14.71 -4.07 9.65
N VAL A 143 -13.38 -4.15 9.70
CA VAL A 143 -12.51 -2.97 9.58
C VAL A 143 -12.66 -2.38 8.18
N VAL A 144 -12.87 -1.07 8.07
CA VAL A 144 -13.03 -0.40 6.77
C VAL A 144 -12.03 0.76 6.64
N PRO A 145 -11.09 0.71 5.67
CA PRO A 145 -10.18 1.82 5.39
C PRO A 145 -10.90 3.00 4.71
N LYS A 146 -11.49 3.88 5.51
CA LYS A 146 -12.21 5.09 5.05
C LYS A 146 -11.34 6.35 5.01
N GLY A 147 -10.39 6.47 5.93
CA GLY A 147 -9.58 7.69 6.09
C GLY A 147 -8.63 7.93 4.92
N ASP A 148 -8.53 9.18 4.45
CA ASP A 148 -7.65 9.57 3.34
C ASP A 148 -6.19 9.12 3.59
N LYS A 149 -5.66 9.38 4.79
CA LYS A 149 -4.30 8.99 5.17
C LYS A 149 -4.06 7.49 5.03
N GLN A 150 -4.99 6.67 5.51
CA GLN A 150 -4.88 5.20 5.46
C GLN A 150 -5.01 4.68 4.03
N ARG A 151 -5.99 5.20 3.27
CA ARG A 151 -6.21 4.86 1.85
C ARG A 151 -5.02 5.26 0.97
N ARG A 152 -4.36 6.38 1.28
CA ARG A 152 -3.11 6.80 0.62
C ARG A 152 -1.94 5.88 0.98
N LEU A 153 -1.82 5.48 2.24
CA LEU A 153 -0.82 4.51 2.68
C LEU A 153 -1.00 3.16 1.96
N HIS A 154 -2.22 2.65 1.86
CA HIS A 154 -2.49 1.38 1.17
C HIS A 154 -2.06 1.43 -0.29
N LYS A 155 -2.38 2.50 -1.03
CA LYS A 155 -1.87 2.70 -2.40
C LYS A 155 -0.35 2.80 -2.46
N ALA A 156 0.24 3.54 -1.53
CA ALA A 156 1.69 3.72 -1.45
C ALA A 156 2.41 2.39 -1.25
N LEU A 157 1.88 1.50 -0.40
CA LEU A 157 2.43 0.15 -0.17
C LEU A 157 2.43 -0.71 -1.45
N LEU A 158 1.37 -0.67 -2.27
CA LEU A 158 1.36 -1.37 -3.57
C LEU A 158 2.41 -0.81 -4.54
N ARG A 159 2.75 0.48 -4.42
CA ARG A 159 3.79 1.16 -5.19
C ARG A 159 5.06 1.37 -4.36
N TYR A 160 5.49 0.35 -3.60
CA TYR A 160 6.65 0.41 -2.71
C TYR A 160 7.97 0.83 -3.40
N HIS A 161 8.07 0.61 -4.72
CA HIS A 161 9.24 0.94 -5.52
C HIS A 161 9.32 2.42 -5.91
N ASP A 162 8.24 3.19 -5.77
CA ASP A 162 8.18 4.61 -6.08
C ASP A 162 8.77 5.44 -4.92
N PRO A 163 9.87 6.20 -5.14
CA PRO A 163 10.51 7.01 -4.10
C PRO A 163 9.59 8.01 -3.42
N ALA A 164 8.59 8.54 -4.13
CA ALA A 164 7.64 9.51 -3.56
C ALA A 164 6.84 8.93 -2.38
N ASN A 165 6.70 7.60 -2.32
CA ASN A 165 5.94 6.90 -1.29
C ASN A 165 6.79 6.54 -0.05
N TRP A 166 8.12 6.55 -0.15
CA TRP A 166 9.00 6.05 0.92
C TRP A 166 8.85 6.77 2.26
N PRO A 167 8.71 8.11 2.34
CA PRO A 167 8.53 8.78 3.63
C PRO A 167 7.26 8.30 4.35
N LEU A 168 6.15 8.17 3.62
CA LEU A 168 4.87 7.69 4.16
C LEU A 168 4.96 6.24 4.63
N ILE A 169 5.56 5.36 3.82
CA ILE A 169 5.73 3.94 4.16
C ILE A 169 6.64 3.80 5.38
N ARG A 170 7.77 4.52 5.45
CA ARG A 170 8.67 4.48 6.61
C ARG A 170 7.97 4.90 7.89
N GLN A 171 7.23 6.00 7.86
CA GLN A 171 6.47 6.46 9.02
C GLN A 171 5.47 5.40 9.50
N ALA A 172 4.76 4.76 8.57
CA ALA A 172 3.81 3.69 8.90
C ALA A 172 4.50 2.44 9.48
N LEU A 173 5.61 2.01 8.87
CA LEU A 173 6.40 0.87 9.34
C LEU A 173 6.97 1.13 10.74
N GLU A 174 7.45 2.35 11.03
CA GLU A 174 7.91 2.73 12.36
C GLU A 174 6.77 2.69 13.39
N ALA A 175 5.60 3.23 13.05
CA ALA A 175 4.42 3.21 13.91
C ALA A 175 3.92 1.78 14.21
N MET A 176 4.05 0.87 13.25
CA MET A 176 3.74 -0.56 13.40
C MET A 176 4.85 -1.38 14.08
N GLY A 177 5.97 -0.76 14.48
CA GLY A 177 7.12 -1.47 15.07
C GLY A 177 7.92 -2.32 14.07
N LYS A 178 7.69 -2.18 12.76
CA LYS A 178 8.33 -2.94 11.68
C LYS A 178 9.58 -2.26 11.10
N LYS A 179 10.39 -1.62 11.94
CA LYS A 179 11.62 -0.91 11.52
C LYS A 179 12.62 -1.79 10.78
N HIS A 180 12.63 -3.10 11.05
CA HIS A 180 13.49 -4.07 10.36
C HIS A 180 13.23 -4.17 8.86
N LEU A 181 12.05 -3.73 8.39
CA LEU A 181 11.69 -3.65 6.96
C LEU A 181 12.23 -2.37 6.29
N ILE A 182 12.99 -1.53 6.99
CA ILE A 182 13.59 -0.31 6.44
C ILE A 182 15.10 -0.54 6.32
N GLY A 183 15.66 -0.41 5.11
CA GLY A 183 17.08 -0.57 4.87
C GLY A 183 17.43 -1.04 3.46
N SER A 184 18.72 -1.30 3.24
CA SER A 184 19.27 -1.65 1.92
C SER A 184 19.25 -3.14 1.62
N ARG A 185 18.82 -3.99 2.57
CA ARG A 185 18.76 -5.43 2.36
C ARG A 185 17.62 -5.81 1.41
N ARG A 186 17.73 -6.99 0.80
CA ARG A 186 16.75 -7.50 -0.18
C ARG A 186 15.35 -7.71 0.43
N ASP A 187 15.30 -8.06 1.71
CA ASP A 187 14.10 -8.34 2.51
C ASP A 187 13.43 -7.08 3.09
N CYS A 188 14.16 -5.96 3.19
CA CYS A 188 13.56 -4.68 3.56
C CYS A 188 12.55 -4.25 2.49
N LEU A 189 11.45 -3.59 2.84
CA LEU A 189 10.45 -3.11 1.89
C LEU A 189 10.93 -1.84 1.17
N VAL A 190 11.41 -0.86 1.95
CA VAL A 190 11.86 0.46 1.49
C VAL A 190 13.28 0.77 2.00
N PRO A 191 14.06 1.61 1.29
CA PRO A 191 15.39 1.99 1.74
C PRO A 191 15.35 2.90 2.98
N ALA A 192 16.50 3.02 3.65
CA ALA A 192 16.70 4.00 4.71
C ALA A 192 16.65 5.44 4.14
N PRO A 193 16.30 6.45 4.97
CA PRO A 193 16.36 7.85 4.57
C PRO A 193 17.69 8.22 3.94
N THR A 194 17.67 9.02 2.87
CA THR A 194 18.90 9.64 2.37
C THR A 194 19.32 10.81 3.26
N LEU A 195 20.58 11.21 3.19
CA LEU A 195 21.11 12.38 3.91
C LEU A 195 20.34 13.66 3.56
N ASP A 196 19.93 13.81 2.30
CA ASP A 196 19.21 15.01 1.85
C ASP A 196 17.77 15.01 2.35
N GLU A 197 17.07 13.87 2.33
CA GLU A 197 15.75 13.74 2.95
C GLU A 197 15.80 14.07 4.45
N MET A 198 16.85 13.61 5.15
CA MET A 198 17.05 13.94 6.57
C MET A 198 17.30 15.44 6.79
N ARG A 199 18.04 16.10 5.90
CA ARG A 199 18.30 17.54 5.96
C ARG A 199 17.02 18.33 5.70
N GLU A 200 16.21 17.93 4.73
CA GLU A 200 14.92 18.55 4.41
C GLU A 200 13.93 18.41 5.56
N ALA A 201 13.79 17.22 6.14
CA ALA A 201 12.94 16.99 7.31
C ALA A 201 13.36 17.88 8.50
N ARG A 202 14.67 18.04 8.73
CA ARG A 202 15.20 18.95 9.76
C ARG A 202 14.88 20.43 9.46
N ARG A 203 14.92 20.85 8.19
CA ARG A 203 14.54 22.22 7.77
C ARG A 203 13.05 22.47 7.97
N GLN A 204 12.19 21.54 7.57
CA GLN A 204 10.73 21.65 7.76
C GLN A 204 10.38 21.75 9.25
N ASN A 205 10.96 20.89 10.10
CA ASN A 205 10.73 20.93 11.55
C ASN A 205 11.23 22.23 12.21
N ARG A 206 12.22 22.92 11.64
CA ARG A 206 12.68 24.24 12.11
C ARG A 206 11.67 25.36 11.82
N HIS A 207 10.85 25.22 10.79
CA HIS A 207 9.85 26.22 10.39
C HIS A 207 8.46 25.96 10.96
N THR A 208 8.18 24.76 11.48
CA THR A 208 6.95 24.47 12.23
C THR A 208 7.04 25.04 13.64
N ARG A 209 6.42 26.19 13.89
CA ARG A 209 6.14 26.64 15.26
C ARG A 209 4.96 25.82 15.81
N PRO A 210 5.10 25.14 16.97
CA PRO A 210 3.96 24.48 17.59
C PRO A 210 2.88 25.54 17.90
N ALA A 211 1.64 25.28 17.47
CA ALA A 211 0.51 26.11 17.85
C ALA A 211 0.30 25.97 19.36
N LEU A 212 0.65 27.01 20.12
CA LEU A 212 0.42 27.06 21.57
C LEU A 212 -1.09 27.10 21.82
N THR A 213 -1.63 26.03 22.41
CA THR A 213 -3.01 25.98 22.91
C THR A 213 -3.03 26.21 24.43
N LYS A 214 -4.18 26.54 25.00
CA LYS A 214 -4.36 26.76 26.46
C LYS A 214 -3.96 25.56 27.34
N HIS A 215 -3.70 24.39 26.75
CA HIS A 215 -3.26 23.17 27.43
C HIS A 215 -1.77 22.83 27.18
N THR A 216 -1.00 23.74 26.58
CA THR A 216 0.45 23.53 26.37
C THR A 216 1.23 23.97 27.63
N PRO A 217 2.08 23.12 28.22
CA PRO A 217 2.80 23.46 29.45
C PRO A 217 3.67 24.73 29.28
N ILE A 218 3.58 25.61 30.29
CA ILE A 218 4.12 27.00 30.34
C ILE A 218 5.64 27.09 30.14
N VAL A 219 6.39 25.98 30.21
CA VAL A 219 7.86 25.95 30.09
C VAL A 219 8.34 26.42 28.70
N HIS A 220 7.51 26.31 27.66
CA HIS A 220 7.86 26.80 26.30
C HIS A 220 7.44 28.25 26.00
N GLN A 221 6.77 28.94 26.94
CA GLN A 221 6.35 30.33 26.72
C GLN A 221 7.45 31.37 27.04
N ARG A 222 8.50 31.01 27.80
CA ARG A 222 9.45 32.00 28.35
C ARG A 222 10.83 32.07 27.68
N SER A 223 11.16 31.23 26.70
CA SER A 223 12.52 31.20 26.12
C SER A 223 12.78 32.18 24.96
N ASN A 224 11.78 32.95 24.50
CA ASN A 224 11.95 33.90 23.39
C ASN A 224 12.10 35.38 23.83
N GLY A 225 12.47 35.64 25.08
CA GLY A 225 12.43 36.98 25.69
C GLY A 225 13.76 37.60 26.12
N GLU A 226 14.92 37.05 25.78
CA GLU A 226 16.22 37.68 26.08
C GLU A 226 16.99 38.03 24.81
N THR A 227 16.58 39.15 24.19
CA THR A 227 17.44 39.88 23.25
C THR A 227 18.56 40.57 24.02
N THR A 228 19.79 40.18 23.70
CA THR A 228 21.05 40.81 24.10
C THR A 228 21.05 42.32 23.84
N ALA A 229 21.03 43.11 24.91
CA ALA A 229 21.17 44.57 24.84
C ALA A 229 22.61 44.96 24.43
N LYS A 230 22.76 45.51 23.22
CA LYS A 230 23.99 46.20 22.78
C LYS A 230 24.17 47.48 23.61
N LYS A 231 25.30 47.62 24.32
CA LYS A 231 25.70 48.86 25.01
C LYS A 231 26.00 49.98 24.00
N PRO A 232 25.62 51.25 24.27
CA PRO A 232 25.94 52.36 23.39
C PRO A 232 27.37 52.87 23.65
N VAL A 233 28.08 53.15 22.56
CA VAL A 233 29.42 53.78 22.56
C VAL A 233 29.27 55.28 22.82
N LYS A 234 29.81 55.78 23.94
CA LYS A 234 29.92 57.22 24.21
C LYS A 234 31.08 57.81 23.40
N ARG A 235 30.78 58.69 22.45
CA ARG A 235 31.73 59.66 21.87
C ARG A 235 31.87 60.84 22.84
N GLY A 236 33.04 60.98 23.46
CA GLY A 236 33.45 62.15 24.24
C GLY A 236 34.41 63.03 23.44
N LYS A 237 34.12 64.33 23.42
CA LYS A 237 34.74 65.39 22.63
C LYS A 237 36.20 65.68 23.00
N VAL A 238 36.93 66.16 21.99
CA VAL A 238 38.24 66.81 22.02
C VAL A 238 38.15 68.23 22.60
N ALA A 239 39.07 68.58 23.50
CA ALA A 239 39.64 69.90 23.79
C ALA A 239 40.89 69.64 24.67
N GLY A 240 42.10 70.16 24.48
CA GLY A 240 42.60 71.24 23.65
C GLY A 240 43.43 72.21 24.50
N ARG A 241 44.70 71.87 24.77
CA ARG A 241 45.91 72.72 24.86
C ARG A 241 47.03 72.00 25.62
#